data_AF-A0A2V6AWA2-F1
#
_entry.id   AF-A0A2V6AWA2-F1
#
_cell.length_a   1.000
_cell.length_b   1.000
_cell.length_c   1.000
_cell.angle_alpha   90.00
_cell.angle_beta   90.00
_cell.angle_gamma   90.00
#
_symmetry.space_group_name_H-M   'P 1'
#
loop_
_entity.id
_entity.type
_entity.pdbx_description
1 polymer ?
#
loop_
_entity_poly.entity_id
_entity_poly.type
_entity_poly.pdbx_seq_one_letter_code
_entity_poly.pdbx_strand_id
1 'polypeptide(L)'
;MGLVSKENRRRTLVVLFNFAQAQGWLRKNEETAADALGTYKIMQREVEIYTPAEIRLLLSTAEPDFLPYIALICFGGVRREELHKGLSWSAIDFDRGTITVPASIAKRGGNARS
;
A
#
# COMPACT_ATOMS: atom_id res chain seq x y z
N MET A 1 7.97 15.96 -11.75
CA MET A 1 6.98 15.41 -10.80
C MET A 1 5.73 14.93 -11.54
N GLY A 2 5.34 13.66 -11.39
CA GLY A 2 4.19 13.08 -12.09
C GLY A 2 2.81 13.51 -11.53
N LEU A 3 1.76 13.35 -12.33
CA LEU A 3 0.38 13.76 -12.01
C LEU A 3 -0.16 13.13 -10.72
N VAL A 4 0.11 11.84 -10.49
CA VAL A 4 -0.27 11.14 -9.26
C VAL A 4 0.32 11.81 -8.01
N SER A 5 1.58 12.24 -8.09
CA SER A 5 2.23 12.92 -6.98
C SER A 5 1.66 14.32 -6.72
N LYS A 6 1.21 15.04 -7.78
CA LYS A 6 0.53 16.32 -7.63
C LYS A 6 -0.84 16.14 -6.98
N GLU A 7 -1.62 15.16 -7.42
CA GLU A 7 -2.92 14.84 -6.83
C GLU A 7 -2.80 14.39 -5.37
N ASN A 8 -1.80 13.56 -5.03
CA ASN A 8 -1.58 13.16 -3.64
C ASN A 8 -1.28 14.38 -2.74
N ARG A 9 -0.46 15.32 -3.21
CA ARG A 9 -0.21 16.58 -2.48
C ARG A 9 -1.47 17.41 -2.33
N ARG A 10 -2.25 17.55 -3.42
CA ARG A 10 -3.53 18.25 -3.39
C ARG A 10 -4.48 17.63 -2.35
N ARG A 11 -4.63 16.30 -2.36
CA ARG A 11 -5.44 15.57 -1.38
C ARG A 11 -4.97 15.82 0.05
N THR A 12 -3.66 15.80 0.31
CA THR A 12 -3.12 16.11 1.64
C THR A 12 -3.48 17.53 2.09
N LEU A 13 -3.38 18.52 1.20
CA LEU A 13 -3.77 19.90 1.51
C LEU A 13 -5.26 19.99 1.80
N VAL A 14 -6.12 19.40 0.97
CA VAL A 14 -7.58 19.39 1.21
C VAL A 14 -7.92 18.76 2.54
N VAL A 15 -7.31 17.62 2.89
CA VAL A 15 -7.51 16.95 4.19
C VAL A 15 -7.10 17.85 5.35
N LEU A 16 -5.99 18.57 5.24
CA LEU A 16 -5.51 19.49 6.28
C LEU A 16 -6.50 20.65 6.50
N PHE A 17 -6.98 21.28 5.44
CA PHE A 17 -7.93 22.40 5.56
C PHE A 17 -9.28 21.92 6.11
N ASN A 18 -9.77 20.78 5.67
CA ASN A 18 -11.01 20.18 6.22
C ASN A 18 -10.86 19.86 7.71
N PHE A 19 -9.69 19.35 8.13
CA PHE A 19 -9.38 19.14 9.54
C PHE A 19 -9.39 20.47 10.32
N ALA A 20 -8.71 21.51 9.81
CA ALA A 20 -8.66 22.82 10.46
C ALA A 20 -10.05 23.49 10.58
N GLN A 21 -10.91 23.34 9.57
CA GLN A 21 -12.31 23.78 9.65
C GLN A 21 -13.07 23.04 10.76
N ALA A 22 -12.92 21.72 10.85
CA ALA A 22 -13.57 20.91 11.88
C ALA A 22 -13.10 21.27 13.31
N GLN A 23 -11.84 21.69 13.46
CA GLN A 23 -11.31 22.21 14.73
C GLN A 23 -11.70 23.67 15.02
N GLY A 24 -12.37 24.35 14.08
CA GLY A 24 -12.75 25.76 14.23
C GLY A 24 -11.59 26.75 14.13
N TRP A 25 -10.44 26.34 13.56
CA TRP A 25 -9.27 27.21 13.37
C TRP A 25 -9.44 28.15 12.19
N LEU A 26 -10.32 27.78 11.26
CA LEU A 26 -10.70 28.59 10.12
C LEU A 26 -12.09 29.18 10.36
N ARG A 27 -12.35 30.32 9.73
CA ARG A 27 -13.64 31.00 9.82
C ARG A 27 -14.74 30.08 9.26
N LYS A 28 -15.84 29.97 9.99
CA LYS A 28 -16.99 29.17 9.56
C LYS A 28 -17.67 29.88 8.39
N ASN A 29 -18.14 29.10 7.42
CA ASN A 29 -18.88 29.57 6.23
C ASN A 29 -18.09 30.47 5.27
N GLU A 30 -16.76 30.50 5.35
CA GLU A 30 -15.90 31.11 4.34
C GLU A 30 -15.25 30.02 3.48
N GLU A 31 -15.14 30.25 2.18
CA GLU A 31 -14.37 29.37 1.28
C GLU A 31 -12.90 29.38 1.66
N THR A 32 -12.26 28.21 1.60
CA THR A 32 -10.84 28.05 1.89
C THR A 32 -10.04 27.87 0.61
N ALA A 33 -8.71 28.07 0.72
CA ALA A 33 -7.81 27.81 -0.41
C ALA A 33 -7.91 26.36 -0.93
N ALA A 34 -8.33 25.40 -0.10
CA ALA A 34 -8.55 24.03 -0.51
C ALA A 34 -9.75 23.84 -1.45
N ASP A 35 -10.79 24.67 -1.30
CA ASP A 35 -12.01 24.63 -2.12
C ASP A 35 -11.71 25.10 -3.56
N ALA A 36 -10.75 26.00 -3.72
CA ALA A 36 -10.27 26.45 -5.02
C ALA A 36 -9.34 25.45 -5.74
N LEU A 37 -8.91 24.35 -5.08
CA LEU A 37 -7.99 23.38 -5.67
C LEU A 37 -8.72 22.40 -6.62
N GLY A 38 -8.62 22.65 -7.92
CA GLY A 38 -9.04 21.70 -8.95
C GLY A 38 -8.31 20.35 -8.89
N THR A 39 -8.95 19.28 -9.36
CA THR A 39 -8.40 17.92 -9.34
C THR A 39 -7.51 17.63 -10.55
N TYR A 40 -6.48 16.79 -10.37
CA TYR A 40 -5.73 16.26 -11.52
C TYR A 40 -6.38 14.99 -12.05
N LYS A 41 -6.71 14.97 -13.35
CA LYS A 41 -7.19 13.75 -14.02
C LYS A 41 -6.03 12.77 -14.19
N ILE A 42 -6.06 11.70 -13.41
CA ILE A 42 -5.11 10.60 -13.53
C ILE A 42 -5.72 9.54 -14.43
N MET A 43 -5.08 9.26 -15.57
CA MET A 43 -5.42 8.07 -16.35
C MET A 43 -5.03 6.84 -15.53
N GLN A 44 -6.00 5.97 -15.28
CA GLN A 44 -5.72 4.66 -14.72
C GLN A 44 -4.84 3.91 -15.73
N ARG A 45 -3.71 3.42 -15.26
CA ARG A 45 -2.91 2.49 -16.06
C ARG A 45 -3.55 1.12 -15.93
N GLU A 46 -3.64 0.41 -17.04
CA GLU A 46 -3.97 -0.99 -17.03
C GLU A 46 -2.90 -1.72 -16.20
N VAL A 47 -3.34 -2.45 -15.19
CA VAL A 47 -2.44 -3.27 -14.37
C VAL A 47 -2.37 -4.62 -15.04
N GLU A 48 -1.28 -4.89 -15.74
CA GLU A 48 -1.00 -6.21 -16.26
C GLU A 48 -0.71 -7.17 -15.10
N ILE A 49 -1.33 -8.34 -15.14
CA ILE A 49 -1.09 -9.43 -14.19
C ILE A 49 -0.32 -10.53 -14.89
N TYR A 50 0.55 -11.23 -14.15
CA TYR A 50 1.25 -12.39 -14.68
C TYR A 50 0.28 -13.52 -15.00
N THR A 51 0.45 -14.12 -16.16
CA THR A 51 -0.21 -15.36 -16.56
C THR A 51 0.37 -16.56 -15.82
N PRO A 52 -0.35 -17.70 -15.73
CA PRO A 52 0.19 -18.93 -15.14
C PRO A 52 1.48 -19.42 -15.82
N ALA A 53 1.64 -19.20 -17.12
CA ALA A 53 2.85 -19.59 -17.86
C ALA A 53 4.06 -18.74 -17.45
N GLU A 54 3.86 -17.44 -17.24
CA GLU A 54 4.92 -16.53 -16.80
C GLU A 54 5.33 -16.81 -15.35
N ILE A 55 4.37 -17.08 -14.45
CA ILE A 55 4.69 -17.47 -13.07
C ILE A 55 5.45 -18.80 -13.04
N ARG A 56 5.07 -19.78 -13.86
CA ARG A 56 5.82 -21.04 -13.98
C ARG A 56 7.25 -20.80 -14.43
N LEU A 57 7.47 -19.95 -15.44
CA LEU A 57 8.80 -19.60 -15.91
C LEU A 57 9.61 -18.89 -14.82
N LEU A 58 9.00 -17.95 -14.10
CA LEU A 58 9.64 -17.23 -13.01
C LEU A 58 10.10 -18.19 -11.90
N LEU A 59 9.24 -19.13 -11.49
CA LEU A 59 9.58 -20.13 -10.49
C LEU A 59 10.66 -21.10 -10.95
N SER A 60 10.64 -21.53 -12.22
CA SER A 60 11.61 -22.52 -12.73
C SER A 60 13.00 -21.93 -12.99
N THR A 61 13.10 -20.60 -13.09
CA THR A 61 14.35 -19.87 -13.38
C THR A 61 14.92 -19.13 -12.18
N ALA A 62 14.15 -19.02 -11.10
CA ALA A 62 14.59 -18.37 -9.87
C ALA A 62 15.72 -19.14 -9.18
N GLU A 63 16.64 -18.39 -8.59
CA GLU A 63 17.65 -18.95 -7.68
C GLU A 63 16.94 -19.61 -6.47
N PRO A 64 17.44 -20.75 -5.94
CA PRO A 64 16.79 -21.46 -4.84
C PRO A 64 16.47 -20.58 -3.62
N ASP A 65 17.34 -19.62 -3.30
CA ASP A 65 17.16 -18.70 -2.17
C ASP A 65 16.10 -17.62 -2.43
N PHE A 66 15.80 -17.32 -3.70
CA PHE A 66 14.78 -16.36 -4.09
C PHE A 66 13.42 -17.01 -4.37
N LEU A 67 13.39 -18.32 -4.54
CA LEU A 67 12.15 -19.08 -4.80
C LEU A 67 11.08 -18.89 -3.71
N PRO A 68 11.41 -18.94 -2.39
CA PRO A 68 10.42 -18.68 -1.34
C PRO A 68 9.83 -17.28 -1.43
N TYR A 69 10.64 -16.29 -1.79
CA TYR A 69 10.19 -14.90 -1.91
C TYR A 69 9.14 -14.75 -3.01
N ILE A 70 9.38 -15.34 -4.18
CA ILE A 70 8.40 -15.34 -5.28
C ILE A 70 7.14 -16.10 -4.87
N ALA A 71 7.28 -17.28 -4.26
CA ALA A 71 6.13 -18.09 -3.86
C ALA A 71 5.23 -17.37 -2.84
N LEU A 72 5.81 -16.68 -1.85
CA LEU A 72 5.07 -15.93 -0.84
C LEU A 72 4.32 -14.72 -1.42
N ILE A 73 4.90 -14.02 -2.41
CA ILE A 73 4.23 -12.90 -3.08
C ILE A 73 3.10 -13.40 -3.99
N CYS A 74 3.39 -14.41 -4.82
CA CYS A 74 2.45 -14.87 -5.85
C CYS A 74 1.29 -15.68 -5.27
N PHE A 75 1.53 -16.52 -4.26
CA PHE A 75 0.52 -17.44 -3.72
C PHE A 75 0.14 -17.16 -2.28
N GLY A 76 1.07 -16.63 -1.48
CA GLY A 76 0.81 -16.28 -0.07
C GLY A 76 0.17 -14.91 0.14
N GLY A 77 0.11 -14.07 -0.91
CA GLY A 77 -0.39 -12.70 -0.82
C GLY A 77 0.44 -11.80 0.11
N VAL A 78 1.67 -12.21 0.43
CA VAL A 78 2.57 -11.45 1.31
C VAL A 78 3.08 -10.24 0.55
N ARG A 79 3.01 -9.06 1.19
CA ARG A 79 3.50 -7.84 0.54
C ARG A 79 5.02 -7.83 0.53
N ARG A 80 5.58 -7.28 -0.55
CA ARG A 80 7.01 -6.99 -0.69
C ARG A 80 7.62 -6.34 0.57
N GLU A 81 6.91 -5.37 1.12
CA GLU A 81 7.34 -4.63 2.31
C GLU A 81 7.33 -5.50 3.59
N GLU A 82 6.39 -6.43 3.72
CA GLU A 82 6.35 -7.37 4.85
C GLU A 82 7.55 -8.33 4.81
N LEU A 83 7.94 -8.78 3.61
CA LEU A 83 9.15 -9.56 3.39
C LEU A 83 10.42 -8.75 3.71
N HIS A 84 10.52 -7.53 3.18
CA HIS A 84 11.66 -6.63 3.42
C HIS A 84 11.84 -6.23 4.90
N LYS A 85 10.75 -6.12 5.65
CA LYS A 85 10.79 -5.83 7.10
C LYS A 85 11.21 -7.02 7.95
N GLY A 86 11.47 -8.18 7.36
CA GLY A 86 12.01 -9.35 8.04
C GLY A 86 10.94 -10.35 8.48
N LEU A 87 10.05 -10.76 7.58
CA LEU A 87 9.22 -11.95 7.81
C LEU A 87 10.14 -13.16 8.07
N SER A 88 10.02 -13.77 9.25
CA SER A 88 10.85 -14.91 9.67
C SER A 88 10.23 -16.24 9.23
N TRP A 89 11.06 -17.25 8.98
CA TRP A 89 10.61 -18.63 8.76
C TRP A 89 9.71 -19.17 9.88
N SER A 90 9.89 -18.71 11.12
CA SER A 90 9.03 -19.05 12.26
C SER A 90 7.57 -18.60 12.11
N ALA A 91 7.28 -17.69 11.17
CA ALA A 91 5.93 -17.23 10.86
C ALA A 91 5.16 -18.18 9.92
N ILE A 92 5.83 -19.20 9.38
CA ILE A 92 5.25 -20.15 8.44
C ILE A 92 4.98 -21.47 9.17
N ASP A 93 3.70 -21.79 9.33
CA ASP A 93 3.26 -23.05 9.89
C ASP A 93 2.86 -23.97 8.73
N PHE A 94 3.76 -24.92 8.42
CA PHE A 94 3.55 -25.88 7.32
C PHE A 94 2.50 -26.93 7.66
N ASP A 95 2.32 -27.28 8.94
CA ASP A 95 1.32 -28.27 9.37
C ASP A 95 -0.09 -27.71 9.22
N ARG A 96 -0.25 -26.42 9.50
CA ARG A 96 -1.52 -25.70 9.37
C ARG A 96 -1.71 -25.05 8.00
N GLY A 97 -0.66 -24.92 7.21
CA GLY A 97 -0.68 -24.20 5.93
C GLY A 97 -0.94 -22.70 6.10
N THR A 98 -0.45 -22.09 7.18
CA THR A 98 -0.73 -20.68 7.50
C THR A 98 0.54 -19.84 7.56
N ILE A 99 0.42 -18.57 7.14
CA ILE A 99 1.48 -17.56 7.26
C ILE A 99 0.98 -16.47 8.20
N THR A 100 1.67 -16.30 9.33
CA THR A 100 1.32 -15.29 10.34
C THR A 100 2.19 -14.05 10.15
N VAL A 101 1.66 -12.97 9.56
CA VAL A 101 2.40 -11.71 9.44
C VAL A 101 2.28 -10.90 10.73
N PRO A 102 3.34 -10.74 11.54
CA PRO A 102 3.26 -10.01 12.80
C PRO A 102 2.89 -8.54 12.60
N ALA A 103 2.17 -7.97 13.57
CA ALA A 103 1.73 -6.57 13.53
C ALA A 103 2.89 -5.56 13.40
N SER A 104 4.10 -5.92 13.86
CA SER A 104 5.31 -5.09 13.77
C SER A 104 5.79 -4.88 12.33
N ILE A 105 5.56 -5.85 11.45
CA ILE A 105 5.98 -5.80 10.03
C ILE A 105 4.80 -5.61 9.07
N ALA A 106 3.59 -5.97 9.51
CA ALA A 106 2.35 -5.71 8.78
C ALA A 106 2.17 -4.22 8.51
N LYS A 107 1.36 -3.90 7.51
CA LYS A 107 0.85 -2.53 7.36
C LYS A 107 0.00 -2.22 8.59
N ARG A 108 0.42 -1.25 9.42
CA ARG A 108 -0.39 -0.76 10.55
C ARG A 108 -1.79 -0.41 10.04
N GLY A 109 -2.81 -1.11 10.53
CA GLY A 109 -4.17 -0.62 10.46
C GLY A 109 -4.22 0.67 11.28
N GLY A 110 -4.51 1.79 10.65
CA GLY A 110 -4.63 3.06 11.36
C GLY A 110 -5.78 2.99 12.34
N ASN A 111 -5.49 2.72 13.62
CA ASN A 111 -6.39 3.05 14.72
C ASN A 111 -5.63 3.10 16.06
N ALA A 112 -5.38 4.32 16.50
CA ALA A 112 -5.39 4.69 17.91
C ALA A 112 -5.96 6.11 17.97
N ARG A 113 -7.30 6.21 17.95
CA ARG A 113 -7.95 7.36 18.58
C ARG A 113 -8.14 6.96 20.04
N SER A 114 -7.21 7.43 20.88
CA SER A 114 -7.42 7.62 22.31
C SER A 114 -8.17 8.93 22.52
#